data_AF-A0A7Y9EJ17-F1
#
_entry.id   AF-A0A7Y9EJ17-F1
#
_cell.length_a   1.000
_cell.length_b   1.000
_cell.length_c   1.000
_cell.angle_alpha   90.00
_cell.angle_beta   90.00
_cell.angle_gamma   90.00
#
_symmetry.space_group_name_H-M   'P 1'
#
loop_
_entity.id
_entity.type
_entity.pdbx_description
1 polymer ?
#
loop_
_entity_poly.entity_id
_entity_poly.type
_entity_poly.pdbx_seq_one_letter_code
_entity_poly.pdbx_strand_id
1 'polypeptide(L)'
;MIKGRMKAAVVAITAVPLISGVVSISATPAQAAVKCGDNITTYQSPPPVSQTLQRLTYVNCSGRTLHRKADIAWAADGECKRIGPWATVSLARNVLKKVPVHIKGSKRC
;
A
#
# COMPACT_ATOMS: atom_id res chain seq x y z
N MET A 1 47.97 7.60 34.46
CA MET A 1 46.66 7.04 34.07
C MET A 1 45.64 8.18 34.01
N ILE A 2 44.57 8.03 33.20
CA ILE A 2 43.63 9.06 32.67
C ILE A 2 44.16 9.61 31.32
N LYS A 3 43.86 9.04 30.14
CA LYS A 3 42.61 8.68 29.42
C LYS A 3 42.03 9.88 28.65
N GLY A 4 42.12 9.80 27.31
CA GLY A 4 41.19 10.42 26.37
C GLY A 4 41.67 11.69 25.66
N ARG A 5 42.18 11.53 24.43
CA ARG A 5 42.18 12.60 23.41
C ARG A 5 40.77 12.74 22.84
N MET A 6 40.20 13.93 22.84
CA MET A 6 39.33 14.38 21.74
C MET A 6 39.72 15.83 21.41
N LYS A 7 40.23 15.99 20.20
CA LYS A 7 40.64 17.25 19.58
C LYS A 7 39.41 17.95 18.97
N ALA A 8 39.57 19.26 18.81
CA ALA A 8 38.81 20.19 17.96
C ALA A 8 37.39 20.52 18.47
N ALA A 9 37.09 21.65 19.11
CA ALA A 9 37.40 23.05 18.82
C ALA A 9 36.59 23.65 17.64
N VAL A 10 35.99 24.82 17.96
CA VAL A 10 35.55 25.92 17.07
C VAL A 10 34.22 25.66 16.34
N VAL A 11 33.07 26.07 16.91
CA VAL A 11 32.44 27.40 16.79
C VAL A 11 32.22 27.83 15.33
N ALA A 12 30.96 28.02 14.91
CA ALA A 12 30.49 29.24 14.25
C ALA A 12 29.10 29.04 13.60
N ILE A 13 28.07 29.73 14.10
CA ILE A 13 27.48 30.97 13.54
C ILE A 13 26.19 30.67 12.76
N THR A 14 25.12 31.19 13.35
CA THR A 14 23.82 31.52 12.80
C THR A 14 23.85 32.05 11.36
N ALA A 15 23.04 31.45 10.49
CA ALA A 15 22.39 32.17 9.39
C ALA A 15 21.06 31.50 9.10
N VAL A 16 19.98 32.14 9.56
CA VAL A 16 18.63 31.94 9.02
C VAL A 16 18.55 32.76 7.74
N PRO A 17 18.38 32.14 6.56
CA PRO A 17 17.70 32.81 5.47
C PRO A 17 16.22 32.42 5.53
N LEU A 18 15.37 33.43 5.70
CA LEU A 18 13.98 33.39 5.30
C LEU A 18 13.94 33.02 3.81
N ILE A 19 13.63 31.77 3.50
CA ILE A 19 13.27 31.36 2.14
C ILE A 19 11.86 30.81 2.20
N SER A 20 10.98 31.59 1.59
CA SER A 20 9.59 31.32 1.24
C SER A 20 9.26 29.83 1.23
N GLY A 21 8.35 29.45 2.13
CA GLY A 21 7.93 28.07 2.38
C GLY A 21 7.27 27.45 1.16
N VAL A 22 8.08 26.85 0.29
CA VAL A 22 7.70 25.65 -0.45
C VAL A 22 8.47 24.53 0.23
N VAL A 23 7.84 23.98 1.28
CA VAL A 23 8.15 22.62 1.69
C VAL A 23 7.72 21.76 0.51
N SER A 24 8.64 21.53 -0.42
CA SER A 24 8.57 20.42 -1.34
C SER A 24 8.46 19.19 -0.47
N ILE A 25 7.23 18.73 -0.27
CA ILE A 25 6.91 17.48 0.37
C ILE A 25 7.68 16.45 -0.45
N SER A 26 8.82 16.05 0.08
CA SER A 26 9.64 14.98 -0.43
C SER A 26 8.73 13.76 -0.49
N ALA A 27 8.22 13.47 -1.69
CA ALA A 27 7.51 12.24 -1.98
C ALA A 27 8.44 11.12 -1.55
N THR A 28 8.09 10.48 -0.44
CA THR A 28 8.92 9.44 0.15
C THR A 28 9.06 8.32 -0.89
N PRO A 29 10.29 7.84 -1.18
CA PRO A 29 10.51 6.80 -2.18
C PRO A 29 9.86 5.44 -1.85
N ALA A 30 9.11 5.34 -0.74
CA ALA A 30 8.31 4.16 -0.40
C ALA A 30 7.11 3.94 -1.35
N GLN A 31 6.65 4.96 -2.09
CA GLN A 31 5.59 4.79 -3.10
C GLN A 31 6.09 4.37 -4.49
N ALA A 32 7.41 4.35 -4.74
CA ALA A 32 7.94 4.15 -6.09
C ALA A 32 7.91 2.69 -6.61
N ALA A 33 7.53 1.72 -5.77
CA ALA A 33 7.48 0.30 -6.17
C ALA A 33 6.09 -0.36 -5.97
N VAL A 34 5.09 0.39 -5.50
CA VAL A 34 3.76 -0.18 -5.27
C VAL A 34 2.96 -0.11 -6.56
N LYS A 35 2.71 -1.27 -7.20
CA LYS A 35 1.86 -1.35 -8.39
C LYS A 35 0.46 -0.81 -8.06
N CYS A 36 0.15 0.35 -8.62
CA CYS A 36 -1.15 1.01 -8.46
C CYS A 36 -2.28 0.17 -9.05
N GLY A 37 -3.47 0.26 -8.46
CA GLY A 37 -4.66 -0.45 -8.91
C GLY A 37 -4.78 -1.86 -8.33
N ASP A 38 -5.31 -2.77 -9.13
CA ASP A 38 -5.63 -4.14 -8.70
C ASP A 38 -4.39 -5.03 -8.61
N ASN A 39 -4.21 -5.65 -7.44
CA ASN A 39 -3.21 -6.67 -7.21
C ASN A 39 -3.89 -7.94 -6.67
N ILE A 40 -3.95 -8.96 -7.52
CA ILE A 40 -4.52 -10.26 -7.17
C ILE A 40 -3.37 -11.19 -6.79
N THR A 41 -3.32 -11.54 -5.52
CA THR A 41 -2.37 -12.54 -5.00
C THR A 41 -3.09 -13.88 -4.89
N THR A 42 -2.52 -14.91 -5.50
CA THR A 42 -3.02 -16.28 -5.38
C THR A 42 -2.07 -17.05 -4.48
N TYR A 43 -2.60 -17.76 -3.49
CA TYR A 43 -1.80 -18.59 -2.60
C TYR A 43 -2.48 -19.92 -2.33
N GLN A 44 -1.68 -20.94 -2.04
CA GLN A 44 -2.17 -22.27 -1.73
C GLN A 44 -2.37 -22.38 -0.22
N SER A 45 -3.56 -22.80 0.22
CA SER A 45 -3.76 -23.17 1.62
C SER A 45 -2.92 -24.41 1.94
N PRO A 46 -2.26 -24.45 3.12
CA PRO A 46 -1.56 -25.64 3.59
C PRO A 46 -2.55 -26.83 3.73
N PRO A 47 -2.05 -28.08 3.64
CA PRO A 47 -2.85 -29.30 3.83
C PRO A 47 -3.57 -29.31 5.19
N PRO A 48 -4.68 -30.06 5.36
CA PRO A 48 -5.15 -31.18 4.53
C PRO A 48 -6.06 -30.81 3.35
N VAL A 49 -6.50 -29.56 3.26
CA VAL A 49 -7.38 -29.09 2.17
C VAL A 49 -6.56 -28.20 1.24
N SER A 50 -5.95 -28.79 0.22
CA SER A 50 -5.24 -28.06 -0.82
C SER A 50 -6.23 -27.22 -1.62
N GLN A 51 -6.43 -25.99 -1.16
CA GLN A 51 -7.34 -25.02 -1.75
C GLN A 51 -6.53 -23.84 -2.24
N THR A 52 -6.74 -23.45 -3.49
CA THR A 52 -6.16 -22.21 -4.01
C THR A 52 -7.05 -21.05 -3.58
N LEU A 53 -6.48 -20.07 -2.88
CA LEU A 53 -7.16 -18.88 -2.41
C LEU A 53 -6.67 -17.67 -3.21
N GLN A 54 -7.60 -16.78 -3.55
CA GLN A 54 -7.29 -15.50 -4.19
C GLN A 54 -7.62 -14.35 -3.25
N ARG A 55 -6.69 -13.41 -3.11
CA ARG A 55 -6.87 -12.15 -2.40
C ARG A 55 -6.69 -11.00 -3.38
N LEU A 56 -7.64 -10.07 -3.39
CA LEU A 56 -7.50 -8.82 -4.13
C LEU A 56 -7.17 -7.69 -3.17
N THR A 57 -6.07 -7.01 -3.46
CA THR A 57 -5.64 -5.78 -2.81
C THR A 57 -5.66 -4.66 -3.84
N TYR A 58 -6.28 -3.52 -3.50
CA TYR A 58 -6.28 -2.33 -4.33
C TYR A 58 -5.37 -1.27 -3.73
N VAL A 59 -4.48 -0.72 -4.54
CA VAL A 59 -3.59 0.38 -4.17
C VAL A 59 -4.10 1.65 -4.84
N ASN A 60 -4.63 2.58 -4.05
CA ASN A 60 -5.10 3.85 -4.55
C ASN A 60 -3.94 4.84 -4.67
N CYS A 61 -3.35 4.98 -5.86
CA CYS A 61 -2.32 5.98 -6.13
C CYS A 61 -2.90 7.33 -6.59
N SER A 62 -4.17 7.60 -6.32
CA SER A 62 -4.75 8.92 -6.60
C SER A 62 -4.75 9.76 -5.33
N GLY A 63 -4.63 11.08 -5.49
CA GLY A 63 -4.82 12.05 -4.40
C GLY A 63 -6.28 12.21 -3.96
N ARG A 64 -7.16 11.29 -4.31
CA ARG A 64 -8.61 11.33 -4.00
C ARG A 64 -9.06 10.05 -3.32
N THR A 65 -10.15 10.13 -2.58
CA THR A 65 -10.82 8.94 -2.05
C THR A 65 -11.60 8.22 -3.16
N LEU A 66 -11.47 6.90 -3.22
CA LEU A 66 -12.18 6.05 -4.18
C LEU A 66 -13.12 5.08 -3.46
N HIS A 67 -14.22 4.70 -4.11
CA HIS A 67 -15.10 3.62 -3.69
C HIS A 67 -14.96 2.47 -4.68
N ARG A 68 -14.53 1.31 -4.18
CA ARG A 68 -14.28 0.12 -5.00
C ARG A 68 -14.77 -1.12 -4.27
N LYS A 69 -15.19 -2.13 -5.03
CA LYS A 69 -15.49 -3.49 -4.54
C LYS A 69 -14.83 -4.53 -5.43
N ALA A 70 -14.60 -5.72 -4.90
CA ALA A 70 -14.11 -6.84 -5.69
C ALA A 70 -15.18 -7.31 -6.68
N ASP A 71 -14.81 -7.49 -7.94
CA ASP A 71 -15.65 -8.14 -8.95
C ASP A 71 -15.34 -9.65 -8.92
N ILE A 72 -16.32 -10.43 -8.45
CA ILE A 72 -16.14 -11.87 -8.23
C ILE A 72 -17.00 -12.61 -9.25
N ALA A 73 -16.35 -13.43 -10.07
CA ALA A 73 -17.04 -14.24 -11.07
C ALA A 73 -17.94 -15.25 -10.38
N TRP A 74 -19.20 -15.30 -10.82
CA TRP A 74 -20.18 -16.32 -10.43
C TRP A 74 -20.42 -16.43 -8.91
N ALA A 75 -20.16 -15.34 -8.19
CA ALA A 75 -20.57 -15.13 -6.80
C ALA A 75 -20.96 -13.67 -6.63
N ALA A 76 -21.45 -13.31 -5.44
CA ALA A 76 -21.67 -11.91 -5.10
C ALA A 76 -20.35 -11.14 -5.14
N ASP A 77 -20.41 -9.90 -5.62
CA ASP A 77 -19.31 -8.96 -5.50
C ASP A 77 -18.87 -8.80 -4.03
N GLY A 78 -17.62 -8.37 -3.83
CA GLY A 78 -17.17 -7.96 -2.50
C GLY A 78 -17.94 -6.75 -1.96
N GLU A 79 -17.73 -6.47 -0.69
CA GLU A 79 -18.26 -5.25 -0.07
C GLU A 79 -17.61 -4.00 -0.69
N CYS A 80 -18.41 -2.93 -0.85
CA CYS A 80 -17.87 -1.64 -1.25
C CYS A 80 -17.01 -1.04 -0.13
N LYS A 81 -15.75 -0.74 -0.44
CA LYS A 81 -14.79 -0.14 0.48
C LYS A 81 -14.45 1.28 0.04
N ARG A 82 -14.35 2.17 1.04
CA ARG A 82 -13.78 3.51 0.90
C ARG A 82 -12.27 3.43 1.05
N ILE A 83 -11.56 3.79 -0.02
CA ILE A 83 -10.11 3.75 -0.11
C ILE A 83 -9.61 5.19 -0.09
N GLY A 84 -8.94 5.58 0.99
CA GLY A 84 -8.33 6.89 1.13
C GLY A 84 -7.27 7.18 0.06
N PRO A 85 -6.88 8.44 -0.14
CA PRO A 85 -5.79 8.80 -1.04
C PRO A 85 -4.50 8.08 -0.62
N TRP A 86 -3.75 7.53 -1.58
CA TRP A 86 -2.49 6.79 -1.35
C TRP A 86 -2.62 5.55 -0.45
N ALA A 87 -3.85 5.10 -0.16
CA ALA A 87 -4.11 3.97 0.72
C ALA A 87 -4.16 2.64 -0.04
N THR A 88 -3.78 1.57 0.66
CA THR A 88 -3.89 0.19 0.17
C THR A 88 -4.95 -0.54 0.99
N VAL A 89 -5.92 -1.17 0.32
CA VAL A 89 -7.05 -1.86 0.97
C VAL A 89 -7.28 -3.22 0.33
N SER A 90 -7.48 -4.25 1.14
CA SER A 90 -7.92 -5.57 0.64
C SER A 90 -9.43 -5.55 0.40
N LEU A 91 -9.82 -5.81 -0.85
CA LEU A 91 -11.22 -5.84 -1.30
C LEU A 91 -11.87 -7.23 -1.19
N ALA A 92 -11.06 -8.28 -1.03
CA ALA A 92 -11.53 -9.65 -0.84
C ALA A 92 -10.72 -10.37 0.25
N ARG A 93 -11.40 -11.13 1.12
CA ARG A 93 -10.80 -11.85 2.27
C ARG A 93 -10.57 -13.34 2.00
N ASN A 94 -10.10 -13.69 0.80
CA ASN A 94 -9.81 -15.06 0.34
C ASN A 94 -11.03 -15.72 -0.31
N VAL A 95 -11.03 -15.75 -1.64
CA VAL A 95 -12.02 -16.48 -2.43
C VAL A 95 -11.42 -17.83 -2.77
N LEU A 96 -12.17 -18.89 -2.48
CA LEU A 96 -11.81 -20.23 -2.89
C LEU A 96 -11.88 -20.33 -4.42
N LYS A 97 -10.73 -20.59 -5.07
CA LYS A 97 -10.65 -20.91 -6.49
C LYS A 97 -11.13 -22.34 -6.76
N LYS A 98 -12.23 -22.78 -6.14
CA LYS A 98 -13.01 -23.90 -6.65
C LYS A 98 -13.78 -23.35 -7.84
N VAL A 99 -13.80 -24.10 -8.93
CA VAL A 99 -14.60 -23.69 -10.08
C VAL A 99 -16.08 -23.67 -9.67
N PRO A 100 -16.83 -22.59 -9.97
CA PRO A 100 -16.43 -21.43 -10.76
C PRO A 100 -16.41 -20.17 -9.90
N VAL A 101 -15.52 -19.98 -8.92
CA VAL A 101 -15.46 -18.69 -8.19
C VAL A 101 -14.03 -18.14 -8.24
N HIS A 102 -13.84 -16.98 -8.87
CA HIS A 102 -12.53 -16.31 -8.97
C HIS A 102 -12.68 -14.79 -9.00
N ILE A 103 -11.65 -14.08 -8.56
CA ILE A 103 -11.64 -12.61 -8.56
C ILE A 103 -11.20 -12.13 -9.94
N LYS A 104 -12.01 -11.27 -10.58
CA LYS A 104 -11.72 -10.64 -11.87
C LYS A 104 -10.89 -9.36 -11.73
N GLY A 105 -11.07 -8.63 -10.64
CA GLY A 105 -10.44 -7.34 -10.37
C GLY A 105 -11.31 -6.50 -9.44
N SER A 106 -11.15 -5.18 -9.46
CA SER A 106 -12.07 -4.27 -8.79
C SER A 106 -12.95 -3.51 -9.78
N LYS A 107 -14.17 -3.20 -9.34
CA LYS A 107 -15.06 -2.27 -10.04
C LYS A 107 -15.51 -1.16 -9.12
N ARG A 108 -15.97 -0.07 -9.74
CA ARG A 108 -16.53 1.06 -9.01
C ARG A 108 -17.84 0.64 -8.35
N CYS A 109 -17.99 1.09 -7.12
CA CYS A 109 -19.28 1.36 -6.50
C CYS A 109 -19.38 2.90 -6.40
#